data_AF-A0A356W5W5-F1
#
_entry.id   AF-A0A356W5W5-F1
#
_cell.length_a   1.000
_cell.length_b   1.000
_cell.length_c   1.000
_cell.angle_alpha   90.00
_cell.angle_beta   90.00
_cell.angle_gamma   90.00
#
_symmetry.space_group_name_H-M   'P 1'
#
loop_
_entity.id
_entity.type
_entity.pdbx_description
1 polymer ?
#
loop_
_entity_poly.entity_id
_entity_poly.type
_entity_poly.pdbx_seq_one_letter_code
_entity_poly.pdbx_strand_id
1 'polypeptide(L)'
;MMDAVMEKLTIHSLDLALDDNGIVDRAFNAYAAQSGEDPQQLRNQTAGMLAMAPMMAAGSGIDPELVTEAATALSSFITDPKTLTLSLNPAAPLKVSTLADMEDPSGLTKSALGFSASNE
;
A
#
# COMPACT_ATOMS: atom_id res chain seq x y z
N MET A 1 5.86 -18.15 18.15
CA MET A 1 7.17 -17.80 17.57
C MET A 1 7.12 -16.51 16.78
N MET A 2 6.09 -16.27 15.96
CA MET A 2 5.92 -15.00 15.22
C MET A 2 5.73 -13.79 16.16
N ASP A 3 4.94 -13.91 17.22
CA ASP A 3 4.68 -12.80 18.16
C ASP A 3 5.95 -12.30 18.85
N ALA A 4 6.85 -13.22 19.23
CA ALA A 4 8.14 -12.89 19.84
C ALA A 4 9.12 -12.21 18.87
N VAL A 5 8.91 -12.36 17.55
CA VAL A 5 9.66 -11.63 16.52
C VAL A 5 9.07 -10.23 16.34
N MET A 6 7.74 -10.12 16.28
CA MET A 6 7.03 -8.85 16.12
C MET A 6 7.26 -7.90 17.31
N GLU A 7 7.32 -8.42 18.55
CA GLU A 7 7.68 -7.64 19.76
C GLU A 7 9.07 -7.00 19.68
N LYS A 8 9.99 -7.61 18.94
CA LYS A 8 11.38 -7.16 18.83
C LYS A 8 11.66 -6.37 17.55
N LEU A 9 10.74 -6.39 16.59
CA LEU A 9 10.92 -5.72 15.32
C LEU A 9 10.58 -4.24 15.44
N THR A 10 11.58 -3.40 15.20
CA THR A 10 11.46 -1.94 15.22
C THR A 10 11.88 -1.40 13.86
N ILE A 11 11.00 -0.61 13.26
CA ILE A 11 11.22 0.07 11.98
C ILE A 11 11.82 1.44 12.28
N HIS A 12 13.09 1.61 11.87
CA HIS A 12 13.75 2.92 11.83
C HIS A 12 13.55 3.59 10.48
N SER A 13 13.69 2.80 9.41
CA SER A 13 13.34 3.13 8.05
C SER A 13 12.96 1.83 7.32
N LEU A 14 12.11 1.95 6.31
CA LEU A 14 11.76 0.87 5.41
C LEU A 14 11.57 1.45 4.01
N ASP A 15 12.25 0.86 3.03
CA ASP A 15 12.06 1.16 1.62
C ASP A 15 11.72 -0.14 0.90
N LEU A 16 10.57 -0.18 0.25
CA LEU A 16 10.11 -1.27 -0.60
C LEU A 16 9.99 -0.75 -2.03
N ALA A 17 10.84 -1.25 -2.92
CA ALA A 17 10.77 -0.96 -4.34
C ALA A 17 10.39 -2.23 -5.11
N LEU A 18 9.37 -2.13 -5.96
CA LEU A 18 8.94 -3.17 -6.89
C LEU A 18 9.08 -2.65 -8.31
N ASP A 19 10.16 -3.05 -8.97
CA ASP A 19 10.39 -2.82 -10.40
C ASP A 19 9.57 -3.82 -11.23
N ASP A 20 8.54 -3.35 -11.92
CA ASP A 20 7.69 -4.19 -12.75
C ASP A 20 8.38 -4.55 -14.06
N ASN A 21 8.79 -5.82 -14.16
CA ASN A 21 9.22 -6.43 -15.41
C ASN A 21 8.10 -7.32 -16.01
N GLY A 22 6.87 -6.80 -15.97
CA GLY A 22 5.65 -7.46 -16.42
C GLY A 22 4.99 -8.41 -15.40
N ILE A 23 5.27 -8.27 -14.10
CA ILE A 23 4.58 -9.08 -13.07
C ILE A 23 3.10 -8.66 -12.97
N VAL A 24 2.80 -7.37 -13.10
CA VAL A 24 1.43 -6.86 -13.09
C VAL A 24 0.62 -7.48 -14.23
N ASP A 25 1.14 -7.42 -15.45
CA ASP A 25 0.46 -8.01 -16.63
C ASP A 25 0.24 -9.51 -16.46
N ARG A 26 1.26 -10.24 -15.97
CA ARG A 26 1.12 -11.68 -15.73
C ARG A 26 0.07 -11.99 -14.68
N ALA A 27 -0.02 -11.22 -13.60
CA ALA A 27 -1.01 -11.43 -12.54
C ALA A 27 -2.44 -11.25 -13.07
N PHE A 28 -2.70 -10.15 -13.79
CA PHE A 28 -4.01 -9.88 -14.37
C PHE A 28 -4.37 -10.90 -15.45
N ASN A 29 -3.43 -11.26 -16.33
CA ASN A 29 -3.66 -12.28 -17.36
C ASN A 29 -3.95 -13.67 -16.76
N ALA A 30 -3.22 -14.06 -15.71
CA ALA A 30 -3.42 -15.35 -15.04
C ALA A 30 -4.79 -15.42 -14.37
N TYR A 31 -5.19 -14.37 -13.64
CA TYR A 31 -6.50 -14.33 -13.00
C TYR A 31 -7.62 -14.30 -14.05
N ALA A 32 -7.51 -13.46 -15.08
CA ALA A 32 -8.49 -13.37 -16.16
C ALA A 32 -8.68 -14.71 -16.89
N ALA A 33 -7.60 -15.45 -17.14
CA ALA A 33 -7.68 -16.79 -17.71
C ALA A 33 -8.45 -17.79 -16.82
N GLN A 34 -8.44 -17.60 -15.50
CA GLN A 34 -9.19 -18.42 -14.55
C GLN A 34 -10.64 -17.94 -14.39
N SER A 35 -10.89 -16.62 -14.36
CA SER A 35 -12.22 -16.04 -14.14
C SER A 35 -13.06 -15.96 -15.42
N GLY A 36 -12.44 -16.02 -16.60
CA GLY A 36 -13.10 -15.81 -17.89
C GLY A 36 -13.39 -14.33 -18.20
N GLU A 37 -12.82 -13.40 -17.43
CA GLU A 37 -12.95 -11.96 -17.64
C GLU A 37 -11.88 -11.42 -18.59
N ASP A 38 -12.07 -10.21 -19.10
CA ASP A 38 -11.04 -9.52 -19.86
C ASP A 38 -9.97 -8.91 -18.90
N PRO A 39 -8.66 -9.16 -19.12
CA PRO A 39 -7.61 -8.65 -18.25
C PRO A 39 -7.58 -7.12 -18.15
N GLN A 40 -7.88 -6.41 -19.25
CA GLN A 40 -7.89 -4.95 -19.30
C GLN A 40 -9.06 -4.39 -18.50
N GLN A 41 -10.24 -5.01 -18.63
CA GLN A 41 -11.42 -4.66 -17.84
C GLN A 41 -11.18 -4.88 -16.34
N LEU A 42 -10.59 -6.02 -15.95
CA LEU A 42 -10.26 -6.30 -14.56
C LEU A 42 -9.30 -5.27 -13.98
N ARG A 43 -8.25 -4.91 -14.74
CA ARG A 43 -7.28 -3.87 -14.38
C ARG A 43 -7.93 -2.52 -14.12
N ASN A 44 -8.82 -2.09 -15.02
CA ASN A 44 -9.57 -0.84 -14.87
C ASN A 44 -10.46 -0.86 -13.62
N GLN A 45 -11.11 -2.00 -13.34
CA GLN A 45 -11.94 -2.17 -12.15
C GLN A 45 -11.11 -2.05 -10.87
N THR A 46 -9.96 -2.73 -10.81
CA THR A 46 -9.06 -2.65 -9.64
C THR A 46 -8.53 -1.23 -9.44
N ALA A 47 -8.10 -0.56 -10.51
CA ALA A 47 -7.65 0.83 -10.43
C ALA A 47 -8.78 1.77 -9.97
N GLY A 48 -9.99 1.60 -10.49
CA GLY A 48 -11.17 2.36 -10.07
C GLY A 48 -11.53 2.13 -8.60
N MET A 49 -11.42 0.89 -8.11
CA MET A 49 -11.64 0.57 -6.71
C MET A 49 -10.60 1.26 -5.80
N LEU A 50 -9.32 1.25 -6.19
CA LEU A 50 -8.27 1.95 -5.44
C LEU A 50 -8.47 3.46 -5.44
N ALA A 51 -8.94 4.05 -6.54
CA ALA A 51 -9.29 5.47 -6.58
C ALA A 51 -10.40 5.84 -5.59
N MET A 52 -11.26 4.89 -5.22
CA MET A 52 -12.30 5.06 -4.20
C MET A 52 -11.82 4.77 -2.77
N ALA A 53 -10.59 4.26 -2.59
CA ALA A 53 -10.06 3.93 -1.27
C ALA A 53 -10.09 5.09 -0.26
N PRO A 54 -9.77 6.36 -0.63
CA PRO A 54 -9.87 7.48 0.29
C PRO A 54 -11.29 7.71 0.83
N MET A 55 -12.31 7.52 -0.02
CA MET A 55 -13.71 7.62 0.39
C MET A 55 -14.10 6.49 1.35
N MET A 56 -13.61 5.27 1.10
CA MET A 56 -13.86 4.11 1.97
C MET A 56 -13.13 4.22 3.31
N ALA A 57 -11.95 4.82 3.34
CA ALA A 57 -11.18 5.07 4.55
C ALA A 57 -11.66 6.30 5.33
N ALA A 58 -12.59 7.09 4.78
CA ALA A 58 -13.15 8.23 5.48
C ALA A 58 -13.80 7.78 6.80
N GLY A 59 -13.38 8.40 7.91
CA GLY A 59 -13.87 8.05 9.24
C GLY A 59 -13.22 6.81 9.87
N SER A 60 -12.24 6.18 9.22
CA SER A 60 -11.46 5.08 9.80
C SER A 60 -10.41 5.52 10.84
N GLY A 61 -10.21 6.82 11.00
CA GLY A 61 -9.12 7.40 11.80
C GLY A 61 -7.78 7.45 11.07
N ILE A 62 -7.61 6.76 9.94
CA ILE A 62 -6.38 6.82 9.14
C ILE A 62 -6.25 8.19 8.47
N ASP A 63 -5.02 8.71 8.44
CA ASP A 63 -4.69 9.97 7.78
C ASP A 63 -5.11 9.96 6.29
N PRO A 64 -5.99 10.87 5.86
CA PRO A 64 -6.44 10.95 4.46
C PRO A 64 -5.30 11.16 3.46
N GLU A 65 -4.23 11.86 3.84
CA GLU A 65 -3.09 12.09 2.95
C GLU A 65 -2.33 10.79 2.67
N LEU A 66 -2.16 9.96 3.70
CA LEU A 66 -1.51 8.66 3.57
C LEU A 66 -2.31 7.75 2.64
N VAL A 67 -3.63 7.65 2.87
CA VAL A 67 -4.50 6.81 2.02
C VAL A 67 -4.51 7.31 0.59
N THR A 68 -4.61 8.62 0.39
CA THR A 68 -4.64 9.22 -0.96
C THR A 68 -3.35 8.93 -1.71
N GLU A 69 -2.19 9.16 -1.10
CA GLU A 69 -0.91 8.93 -1.76
C GLU A 69 -0.67 7.46 -2.08
N ALA A 70 -0.95 6.56 -1.13
CA ALA A 70 -0.86 5.12 -1.36
C ALA A 70 -1.83 4.66 -2.47
N ALA A 71 -3.07 5.14 -2.46
CA ALA A 71 -4.06 4.83 -3.49
C ALA A 71 -3.62 5.35 -4.88
N THR A 72 -3.06 6.55 -4.96
CA THR A 72 -2.55 7.12 -6.21
C THR A 72 -1.35 6.33 -6.74
N ALA A 73 -0.36 6.01 -5.89
CA ALA A 73 0.80 5.21 -6.29
C ALA A 73 0.38 3.81 -6.75
N LEU A 74 -0.47 3.10 -6.00
CA LEU A 74 -0.93 1.77 -6.36
C LEU A 74 -1.82 1.76 -7.60
N SER A 75 -2.76 2.70 -7.73
CA SER A 75 -3.62 2.78 -8.93
C SER A 75 -2.80 3.09 -10.17
N SER A 76 -1.84 4.03 -10.08
CA SER A 76 -0.93 4.34 -11.19
C SER A 76 -0.04 3.16 -11.54
N PHE A 77 0.53 2.44 -10.56
CA PHE A 77 1.32 1.23 -10.80
C PHE A 77 0.52 0.13 -11.46
N ILE A 78 -0.76 -0.03 -11.08
CA ILE A 78 -1.63 -0.96 -11.78
C ILE A 78 -1.84 -0.50 -13.21
N THR A 79 -2.19 0.76 -13.49
CA THR A 79 -2.53 1.20 -14.86
C THR A 79 -1.34 1.38 -15.80
N ASP A 80 -0.18 1.80 -15.27
CA ASP A 80 1.05 2.14 -15.98
C ASP A 80 2.25 1.68 -15.10
N PRO A 81 2.56 0.38 -15.10
CA PRO A 81 3.53 -0.18 -14.16
C PRO A 81 4.96 0.28 -14.48
N LYS A 82 5.65 0.79 -13.46
CA LYS A 82 7.07 1.19 -13.47
C LYS A 82 7.74 0.63 -12.21
N THR A 83 8.47 1.44 -11.45
CA THR A 83 8.94 1.08 -10.11
C THR A 83 8.02 1.66 -9.05
N LEU A 84 7.22 0.81 -8.40
CA LEU A 84 6.47 1.21 -7.21
C LEU A 84 7.42 1.29 -6.02
N THR A 85 7.58 2.48 -5.44
CA THR A 85 8.38 2.69 -4.23
C THR A 85 7.46 3.09 -3.08
N LEU A 86 7.53 2.35 -1.97
CA LEU A 86 6.90 2.68 -0.70
C LEU A 86 7.99 2.88 0.35
N SER A 87 8.02 4.05 0.96
CA SER A 87 8.98 4.40 2.00
C SER A 87 8.26 4.72 3.31
N LEU A 88 8.82 4.26 4.42
CA LEU A 88 8.50 4.71 5.77
C LEU A 88 9.77 5.20 6.43
N ASN A 89 9.77 6.46 6.85
CA ASN A 89 10.86 7.08 7.61
C ASN A 89 10.29 7.76 8.87
N PRO A 90 9.85 6.97 9.88
CA PRO A 90 9.15 7.50 11.03
C PRO A 90 10.00 8.49 11.84
N ALA A 91 9.36 9.54 12.37
CA ALA A 91 10.06 10.54 13.20
C ALA A 91 10.63 9.94 14.50
N ALA A 92 10.06 8.84 14.98
CA ALA A 92 10.55 8.03 16.07
C ALA A 92 10.47 6.53 15.70
N PRO A 93 11.40 5.68 16.17
CA PRO A 93 11.39 4.26 15.83
C PRO A 93 10.04 3.59 16.13
N LEU A 94 9.45 2.97 15.12
CA LEU A 94 8.12 2.37 15.17
C LEU A 94 8.23 0.89 15.50
N LYS A 95 7.74 0.47 16.67
CA LYS A 95 7.67 -0.96 17.01
C LYS A 95 6.51 -1.61 16.28
N VAL A 96 6.72 -2.76 15.65
CA VAL A 96 5.65 -3.38 14.88
C VAL A 96 4.52 -3.92 15.77
N SER A 97 4.82 -4.29 17.01
CA SER A 97 3.77 -4.62 17.99
C SER A 97 2.79 -3.47 18.22
N THR A 98 3.23 -2.20 18.15
CA THR A 98 2.31 -1.06 18.35
C THR A 98 1.33 -0.91 17.22
N LEU A 99 1.61 -1.44 16.02
CA LEU A 99 0.67 -1.46 14.90
C LEU A 99 -0.35 -2.59 15.06
N ALA A 100 0.07 -3.73 15.60
CA ALA A 100 -0.80 -4.90 15.80
C ALA A 100 -1.81 -4.69 16.95
N ASP A 101 -1.38 -4.01 18.01
CA ASP A 101 -2.19 -3.75 19.21
C ASP A 101 -2.96 -2.41 19.13
N MET A 102 -2.93 -1.73 17.97
CA MET A 102 -3.51 -0.40 17.82
C MET A 102 -5.03 -0.45 17.71
N GLU A 103 -5.73 0.10 18.72
CA GLU A 103 -7.18 0.26 18.69
C GLU A 103 -7.62 1.51 17.91
N ASP A 104 -6.78 2.55 17.84
CA ASP A 104 -7.04 3.81 17.12
C ASP A 104 -5.84 4.22 16.24
N PRO A 105 -5.98 4.22 14.90
CA PRO A 105 -4.93 4.60 13.97
C PRO A 105 -4.74 6.12 13.80
N SER A 106 -5.49 6.96 14.51
CA SER A 106 -5.43 8.43 14.37
C SER A 106 -4.06 9.05 14.61
N GLY A 107 -3.20 8.39 15.40
CA GLY A 107 -1.81 8.80 15.63
C GLY A 107 -0.84 8.46 14.50
N LEU A 108 -1.23 7.60 13.55
CA LEU A 108 -0.40 7.17 12.42
C LEU A 108 -0.57 8.13 11.22
N THR A 109 -0.14 9.37 11.39
CA THR A 109 -0.17 10.34 10.31
C THR A 109 0.95 10.09 9.30
N LYS A 110 0.77 10.57 8.06
CA LYS A 110 1.80 10.55 7.02
C LYS A 110 3.09 11.20 7.52
N SER A 111 2.96 12.32 8.23
CA SER A 111 4.09 13.05 8.82
C SER A 111 4.78 12.28 9.94
N ALA A 112 4.04 11.62 10.84
CA ALA A 112 4.61 10.81 11.91
C ALA A 112 5.36 9.59 11.37
N LEU A 113 4.84 8.98 10.30
CA LEU A 113 5.43 7.82 9.62
C LEU A 113 6.53 8.18 8.63
N GLY A 114 6.67 9.46 8.26
CA GLY A 114 7.51 9.88 7.13
C GLY A 114 7.21 9.08 5.88
N PHE A 115 5.93 8.79 5.65
CA PHE A 115 5.48 7.92 4.57
C PHE A 115 5.58 8.63 3.22
N SER A 116 6.07 7.91 2.22
CA SER A 116 5.93 8.30 0.83
C SER A 116 5.64 7.13 -0.09
N ALA A 117 4.88 7.36 -1.16
CA ALA A 117 4.64 6.39 -2.22
C ALA A 117 4.74 7.02 -3.61
N SER A 118 5.43 6.34 -4.53
CA SER A 118 5.59 6.77 -5.93
C SER A 118 5.58 5.59 -6.90
N ASN A 119 5.31 5.88 -8.17
CA ASN A 119 5.43 4.94 -9.28
C ASN A 119 6.15 5.66 -10.43
N GLU A 120 7.47 5.44 -10.51
CA GLU A 120 8.38 6.17 -11.43
C GLU A 120 9.30 5.22 -12.18
#